data_AF-A0A4Z1EW20-F1
#
_entry.id   AF-A0A4Z1EW20-F1
#
_cell.length_a   1.000
_cell.length_b   1.000
_cell.length_c   1.000
_cell.angle_alpha   90.00
_cell.angle_beta   90.00
_cell.angle_gamma   90.00
#
_symmetry.space_group_name_H-M   'P 1'
#
loop_
_entity.id
_entity.type
_entity.pdbx_description
1 polymer ?
#
loop_
_entity_poly.entity_id
_entity_poly.type
_entity_poly.pdbx_seq_one_letter_code
_entity_poly.pdbx_strand_id
1 'polypeptide(L)'
;MDSPWRPDLYKPSSACEIAPHQILEAEALESEIKDFAQFTKDITETPYDPENWLNRGNCLRRLGYPELALGDVQKARLLVEAALENDSTLGADAYKAYSQKIWQLHQTHPAWMPRKAQVATPGSLRALVTVLLKRLELQIWSELMEGLMASNCCSDYLEVSKDAVAKFPDDQIFPSEVANAESWFEQRQNILQGYVDNEEMTAEAMKTTLYNGGVYPTAYPWMAEDVLARSDEVIEKVAAEFASASSNCVVSKSTIRLAISPEEISEIDVLGVVATRDIMAKESVLVDPTLAAVVDSVDRCPACCGPFLNKIENSCCKTLYCSSSCSQTALDSYHTILCGKDLDFLLGTESESSIGSNLFLRVLALSLKENAASPLKTSLISRLTPAYNPNNPQLIALNFKDHIITPIRILRGLGIDVFANSAYDTWVLHTIYCRLQNNRHGQTFDDICGTAVNPLYSMFNHSCDPNIDWRHDDENSTVTMFAERNIKKGEEMFISYIGRGKGLKERQRKLMPWFGMDCACHQCDEEKLEVMAAGITI
;
A
#
# COMPACT_ATOMS: atom_id res chain seq x y z
N MET A 1 12.04 9.35 6.35
CA MET A 1 12.49 8.05 6.92
C MET A 1 13.44 8.38 8.07
N ASP A 2 12.94 9.13 9.06
CA ASP A 2 13.79 10.05 9.83
C ASP A 2 14.09 9.53 11.24
N SER A 3 13.52 8.38 11.59
CA SER A 3 13.79 7.68 12.85
C SER A 3 15.09 6.87 12.74
N PRO A 4 15.78 6.63 13.87
CA PRO A 4 16.92 5.72 13.90
C PRO A 4 16.59 4.33 13.36
N TRP A 5 17.56 3.72 12.69
CA TRP A 5 17.46 2.35 12.20
C TRP A 5 17.36 1.35 13.36
N ARG A 6 16.37 0.44 13.30
CA ARG A 6 16.14 -0.63 14.26
C ARG A 6 16.48 -1.99 13.64
N PRO A 7 17.63 -2.60 14.01
CA PRO A 7 18.10 -3.85 13.40
C PRO A 7 17.15 -5.04 13.59
N ASP A 8 16.39 -5.06 14.68
CA ASP A 8 15.41 -6.11 15.00
C ASP A 8 14.22 -6.15 14.03
N LEU A 9 13.95 -5.05 13.31
CA LEU A 9 12.91 -4.98 12.28
C LEU A 9 13.43 -5.25 10.87
N TYR A 10 14.75 -5.41 10.69
CA TYR A 10 15.31 -5.56 9.35
C TYR A 10 14.92 -6.90 8.72
N LYS A 11 14.00 -6.81 7.76
CA LYS A 11 13.56 -7.92 6.91
C LYS A 11 13.38 -7.39 5.48
N PRO A 12 14.11 -7.93 4.48
CA PRO A 12 13.89 -7.61 3.07
C PRO A 12 12.45 -7.89 2.63
N SER A 13 11.88 -7.02 1.80
CA SER A 13 10.55 -7.20 1.17
C SER A 13 10.66 -7.83 -0.23
N SER A 14 11.84 -7.83 -0.84
CA SER A 14 12.08 -8.44 -2.15
C SER A 14 11.62 -9.89 -2.20
N ALA A 15 10.82 -10.22 -3.22
CA ALA A 15 10.24 -11.54 -3.42
C ALA A 15 10.72 -12.26 -4.68
N CYS A 16 11.71 -11.68 -5.37
CA CYS A 16 12.19 -12.19 -6.65
C CYS A 16 12.59 -13.68 -6.57
N GLU A 17 11.87 -14.54 -7.30
CA GLU A 17 12.06 -16.00 -7.23
C GLU A 17 13.20 -16.48 -8.15
N ILE A 18 13.43 -15.76 -9.25
CA ILE A 18 14.43 -16.11 -10.26
C ILE A 18 15.82 -15.56 -9.89
N ALA A 19 15.89 -14.37 -9.27
CA ALA A 19 17.13 -13.81 -8.70
C ALA A 19 16.87 -13.33 -7.26
N PRO A 20 16.91 -14.26 -6.28
CA PRO A 20 16.65 -13.93 -4.89
C PRO A 20 17.57 -12.83 -4.36
N HIS A 21 17.03 -12.02 -3.46
CA HIS A 21 17.79 -10.99 -2.79
C HIS A 21 18.97 -11.60 -2.01
N GLN A 22 20.16 -11.06 -2.24
CA GLN A 22 21.36 -11.49 -1.54
C GLN A 22 21.49 -10.71 -0.23
N ILE A 23 21.51 -11.45 0.88
CA ILE A 23 21.72 -10.87 2.21
C ILE A 23 23.13 -10.27 2.26
N LEU A 24 23.20 -9.00 2.66
CA LEU A 24 24.47 -8.29 2.82
C LEU A 24 25.23 -8.80 4.06
N GLU A 25 26.54 -8.96 3.91
CA GLU A 25 27.45 -9.15 5.05
C GLU A 25 27.44 -7.92 5.97
N ALA A 26 27.77 -8.10 7.25
CA ALA A 26 27.61 -7.08 8.28
C ALA A 26 28.26 -5.72 7.94
N GLU A 27 29.50 -5.71 7.41
CA GLU A 27 30.20 -4.48 7.03
C GLU A 27 29.54 -3.78 5.84
N ALA A 28 29.10 -4.54 4.84
CA ALA A 28 28.39 -4.00 3.69
C ALA A 28 27.01 -3.44 4.11
N LEU A 29 26.28 -4.17 4.96
CA LEU A 29 25.01 -3.72 5.50
C LEU A 29 25.15 -2.41 6.30
N GLU A 30 26.15 -2.30 7.16
CA GLU A 30 26.42 -1.07 7.92
C GLU A 30 26.73 0.11 7.00
N SER A 31 27.53 -0.12 5.94
CA SER A 31 27.83 0.89 4.93
C SER A 31 26.56 1.36 4.21
N GLU A 32 25.71 0.43 3.77
CA GLU A 32 24.45 0.77 3.07
C GLU A 32 23.47 1.52 3.98
N ILE A 33 23.37 1.16 5.26
CA ILE A 33 22.52 1.88 6.23
C ILE A 33 23.02 3.32 6.43
N LYS A 34 24.34 3.51 6.49
CA LYS A 34 24.93 4.85 6.63
C LYS A 34 24.70 5.71 5.40
N ASP A 35 24.89 5.16 4.21
CA ASP A 35 24.63 5.86 2.95
C ASP A 35 23.15 6.19 2.80
N PHE A 36 22.25 5.25 3.12
CA PHE A 36 20.82 5.47 3.19
C PHE A 36 20.43 6.65 4.11
N ALA A 37 21.00 6.70 5.32
CA ALA A 37 20.74 7.79 6.26
C ALA A 37 21.24 9.14 5.74
N GLN A 38 22.42 9.15 5.09
CA GLN A 38 22.97 10.35 4.48
C GLN A 38 22.10 10.85 3.33
N PHE A 39 21.70 9.99 2.39
CA PHE A 39 20.87 10.39 1.27
C PHE A 39 19.45 10.81 1.70
N THR A 40 18.91 10.22 2.77
CA THR A 40 17.64 10.69 3.37
C THR A 40 17.76 12.13 3.87
N LYS A 41 18.89 12.48 4.48
CA LYS A 41 19.19 13.86 4.90
C LYS A 41 19.38 14.78 3.69
N ASP A 42 20.13 14.34 2.68
CA ASP A 42 20.40 15.14 1.48
C ASP A 42 19.12 15.46 0.69
N ILE A 43 18.18 14.51 0.61
CA ILE A 43 16.84 14.74 0.03
C ILE A 43 16.07 15.79 0.83
N THR A 44 16.15 15.78 2.16
CA THR A 44 15.49 16.79 2.99
C THR A 44 16.04 18.20 2.73
N GLU A 45 17.35 18.32 2.53
CA GLU A 45 18.03 19.60 2.28
C GLU A 45 17.89 20.08 0.82
N THR A 46 17.88 19.13 -0.13
CA THR A 46 17.88 19.39 -1.58
C THR A 46 16.90 18.45 -2.32
N PRO A 47 15.58 18.60 -2.10
CA PRO A 47 14.57 17.64 -2.56
C PRO A 47 14.44 17.56 -4.09
N TYR A 48 14.86 18.59 -4.82
CA TYR A 48 14.80 18.62 -6.28
C TYR A 48 16.10 18.16 -6.96
N ASP A 49 17.10 17.69 -6.20
CA ASP A 49 18.26 17.02 -6.79
C ASP A 49 17.91 15.57 -7.17
N PRO A 50 17.82 15.23 -8.47
CA PRO A 50 17.47 13.88 -8.91
C PRO A 50 18.46 12.80 -8.47
N GLU A 51 19.74 13.14 -8.31
CA GLU A 51 20.78 12.14 -8.00
C GLU A 51 20.67 11.65 -6.55
N ASN A 52 20.17 12.48 -5.63
CA ASN A 52 19.96 12.05 -4.24
C ASN A 52 18.84 11.00 -4.14
N TRP A 53 17.76 11.18 -4.91
CA TRP A 53 16.68 10.19 -5.03
C TRP A 53 17.19 8.88 -5.65
N LEU A 54 17.94 8.96 -6.75
CA LEU A 54 18.52 7.77 -7.37
C LEU A 54 19.43 7.01 -6.39
N ASN A 55 20.29 7.74 -5.67
CA ASN A 55 21.22 7.13 -4.72
C ASN A 55 20.51 6.48 -3.53
N ARG A 56 19.48 7.13 -2.95
CA ARG A 56 18.66 6.51 -1.90
C ARG A 56 17.91 5.29 -2.43
N GLY A 57 17.35 5.37 -3.63
CA GLY A 57 16.69 4.25 -4.31
C GLY A 57 17.62 3.04 -4.49
N ASN A 58 18.88 3.29 -4.89
CA ASN A 58 19.89 2.24 -5.02
C ASN A 58 20.22 1.57 -3.67
N CYS A 59 20.33 2.36 -2.60
CA CYS A 59 20.52 1.83 -1.24
C CYS A 59 19.31 0.98 -0.83
N LEU A 60 18.09 1.48 -1.03
CA LEU A 60 16.86 0.75 -0.71
C LEU A 60 16.77 -0.59 -1.45
N ARG A 61 17.13 -0.64 -2.75
CA ARG A 61 17.18 -1.88 -3.52
C ARG A 61 18.20 -2.86 -2.95
N ARG A 62 19.42 -2.39 -2.62
CA ARG A 62 20.48 -3.21 -2.00
C ARG A 62 20.15 -3.65 -0.57
N LEU A 63 19.33 -2.89 0.15
CA LEU A 63 18.77 -3.28 1.45
C LEU A 63 17.58 -4.25 1.31
N GLY A 64 17.13 -4.52 0.08
CA GLY A 64 16.05 -5.48 -0.19
C GLY A 64 14.64 -4.89 -0.15
N TYR A 65 14.50 -3.58 -0.36
CA TYR A 65 13.23 -2.83 -0.40
C TYR A 65 12.92 -2.29 -1.80
N PRO A 66 12.65 -3.17 -2.79
CA PRO A 66 12.54 -2.75 -4.19
C PRO A 66 11.31 -1.88 -4.46
N GLU A 67 10.21 -2.02 -3.71
CA GLU A 67 9.04 -1.15 -3.83
C GLU A 67 9.36 0.31 -3.46
N LEU A 68 10.24 0.51 -2.48
CA LEU A 68 10.69 1.83 -2.07
C LEU A 68 11.70 2.40 -3.06
N ALA A 69 12.59 1.55 -3.56
CA ALA A 69 13.54 1.89 -4.61
C ALA A 69 12.83 2.38 -5.88
N LEU A 70 11.79 1.67 -6.33
CA LEU A 70 10.98 2.07 -7.49
C LEU A 70 10.34 3.45 -7.30
N GLY A 71 9.85 3.77 -6.11
CA GLY A 71 9.29 5.10 -5.82
C GLY A 71 10.34 6.21 -5.90
N ASP A 72 11.54 5.96 -5.39
CA ASP A 72 12.64 6.92 -5.44
C ASP A 72 13.20 7.10 -6.86
N VAL A 73 13.41 6.01 -7.59
CA VAL A 73 13.85 6.02 -8.98
C VAL A 73 12.83 6.73 -9.86
N GLN A 74 11.53 6.55 -9.61
CA GLN A 74 10.48 7.27 -10.34
C GLN A 74 10.49 8.78 -10.02
N LYS A 75 10.75 9.18 -8.78
CA LYS A 75 10.93 10.61 -8.44
C LYS A 75 12.17 11.19 -9.12
N ALA A 76 13.28 10.46 -9.14
CA ALA A 76 14.49 10.83 -9.87
C ALA A 76 14.19 11.02 -11.37
N ARG A 77 13.45 10.09 -11.99
CA ARG A 77 13.02 10.16 -13.39
C ARG A 77 12.24 11.43 -13.67
N LEU A 78 11.21 11.73 -12.87
CA LEU A 78 10.38 12.92 -13.02
C LEU A 78 11.20 14.22 -12.94
N LEU A 79 12.18 14.28 -12.03
CA LEU A 79 13.06 15.43 -11.88
C LEU A 79 14.02 15.58 -13.07
N VAL A 80 14.64 14.49 -13.54
CA VAL A 80 15.56 14.52 -14.68
C VAL A 80 14.85 14.89 -15.98
N GLU A 81 13.72 14.25 -16.27
CA GLU A 81 12.94 14.52 -17.48
C GLU A 81 12.49 15.99 -17.49
N ALA A 82 11.92 16.48 -16.37
CA ALA A 82 11.54 17.88 -16.25
C ALA A 82 12.73 18.85 -16.36
N ALA A 83 13.89 18.51 -15.80
CA ALA A 83 15.10 19.35 -15.87
C ALA A 83 15.70 19.40 -17.27
N LEU A 84 15.56 18.34 -18.07
CA LEU A 84 16.03 18.30 -19.46
C LEU A 84 15.12 19.09 -20.40
N GLU A 85 13.80 19.04 -20.18
CA GLU A 85 12.80 19.85 -20.89
C GLU A 85 12.87 21.33 -20.48
N ASN A 86 12.96 21.57 -19.17
CA ASN A 86 13.11 22.87 -18.52
C ASN A 86 12.06 23.91 -18.97
N ASP A 87 10.81 23.47 -19.13
CA ASP A 87 9.66 24.27 -19.56
C ASP A 87 8.57 24.43 -18.47
N SER A 88 8.83 23.87 -17.27
CA SER A 88 7.92 23.87 -16.13
C SER A 88 8.64 24.35 -14.86
N THR A 89 7.85 24.71 -13.83
CA THR A 89 8.40 25.07 -12.51
C THR A 89 9.25 23.95 -11.93
N LEU A 90 8.77 22.70 -12.02
CA LEU A 90 9.52 21.52 -11.57
C LEU A 90 10.86 21.40 -12.32
N GLY A 91 10.85 21.59 -13.64
CA GLY A 91 12.05 21.54 -14.45
C GLY A 91 13.08 22.60 -14.07
N ALA A 92 12.63 23.84 -13.85
CA ALA A 92 13.48 24.93 -13.42
C ALA A 92 14.10 24.68 -12.04
N ASP A 93 13.31 24.17 -11.09
CA ASP A 93 13.77 23.88 -9.72
C ASP A 93 14.77 22.71 -9.71
N ALA A 94 14.46 21.62 -10.43
CA ALA A 94 15.35 20.47 -10.55
C ALA A 94 16.66 20.82 -11.26
N TYR A 95 16.59 21.55 -12.38
CA TYR A 95 17.77 22.01 -13.11
C TYR A 95 18.66 22.92 -12.23
N LYS A 96 18.04 23.83 -11.48
CA LYS A 96 18.75 24.72 -10.56
C LYS A 96 19.42 23.96 -9.43
N ALA A 97 18.71 23.05 -8.77
CA ALA A 97 19.24 22.23 -7.68
C ALA A 97 20.46 21.43 -8.15
N TYR A 98 20.33 20.72 -9.27
CA TYR A 98 21.43 19.94 -9.83
C TYR A 98 22.60 20.81 -10.28
N SER A 99 22.35 21.95 -10.93
CA SER A 99 23.40 22.90 -11.33
C SER A 99 24.18 23.45 -10.13
N GLN A 100 23.50 23.76 -9.03
CA GLN A 100 24.11 24.23 -7.79
C GLN A 100 25.02 23.16 -7.18
N LYS A 101 24.57 21.90 -7.14
CA LYS A 101 25.39 20.77 -6.70
C LYS A 101 26.65 20.61 -7.55
N ILE A 102 26.53 20.59 -8.88
CA ILE A 102 27.69 20.45 -9.78
C ILE A 102 28.70 21.58 -9.56
N TRP A 103 28.21 22.81 -9.38
CA TRP A 103 29.06 23.95 -9.07
C TRP A 103 29.75 23.83 -7.71
N GLN A 104 29.03 23.40 -6.67
CA GLN A 104 29.59 23.17 -5.34
C GLN A 104 30.65 22.06 -5.35
N LEU A 105 30.38 20.93 -5.99
CA LEU A 105 31.33 19.84 -6.14
C LEU A 105 32.63 20.30 -6.81
N HIS A 106 32.54 21.14 -7.85
CA HIS A 106 33.73 21.75 -8.45
C HIS A 106 34.57 22.54 -7.44
N GLN A 107 33.94 23.22 -6.48
CA GLN A 107 34.65 24.01 -5.48
C GLN A 107 35.24 23.18 -4.34
N THR A 108 34.60 22.07 -3.96
CA THR A 108 34.90 21.37 -2.71
C THR A 108 35.50 19.99 -2.90
N HIS A 109 35.23 19.30 -4.02
CA HIS A 109 35.60 17.90 -4.19
C HIS A 109 36.83 17.74 -5.09
N PRO A 110 37.92 17.08 -4.64
CA PRO A 110 39.17 16.94 -5.40
C PRO A 110 39.00 16.39 -6.83
N ALA A 111 38.09 15.42 -7.02
CA ALA A 111 37.80 14.85 -8.34
C ALA A 111 37.09 15.82 -9.32
N TRP A 112 36.47 16.90 -8.82
CA TRP A 112 35.70 17.86 -9.60
C TRP A 112 36.43 19.21 -9.81
N MET A 113 37.40 19.55 -8.95
CA MET A 113 38.24 20.75 -9.10
C MET A 113 38.93 20.88 -10.47
N PRO A 114 39.44 19.81 -11.11
CA PRO A 114 40.06 19.90 -12.44
C PRO A 114 39.10 20.36 -13.55
N ARG A 115 37.78 20.34 -13.35
CA ARG A 115 36.76 20.70 -14.36
C ARG A 115 36.54 22.20 -14.52
N LYS A 116 37.47 23.06 -14.07
CA LYS A 116 37.37 24.53 -14.07
C LYS A 116 36.88 25.11 -15.41
N ALA A 117 37.41 24.63 -16.54
CA ALA A 117 37.00 25.13 -17.85
C ALA A 117 35.53 24.82 -18.20
N GLN A 118 35.02 23.69 -17.74
CA GLN A 118 33.64 23.26 -18.00
C GLN A 118 32.63 24.04 -17.17
N VAL A 119 33.04 24.71 -16.10
CA VAL A 119 32.16 25.52 -15.26
C VAL A 119 32.47 27.03 -15.30
N ALA A 120 33.46 27.45 -16.10
CA ALA A 120 33.96 28.83 -16.14
C ALA A 120 32.91 29.87 -16.55
N THR A 121 31.87 29.48 -17.28
CA THR A 121 30.81 30.36 -17.76
C THR A 121 29.43 29.73 -17.55
N PRO A 122 28.34 30.53 -17.52
CA PRO A 122 26.98 29.98 -17.49
C PRO A 122 26.71 29.02 -18.65
N GLY A 123 27.24 29.30 -19.85
CA GLY A 123 27.07 28.43 -21.02
C GLY A 123 27.82 27.10 -20.90
N SER A 124 29.05 27.11 -20.40
CA SER A 124 29.83 25.88 -20.19
C SER A 124 29.23 25.03 -19.08
N LEU A 125 28.81 25.63 -17.96
CA LEU A 125 28.14 24.92 -16.87
C LEU A 125 26.85 24.28 -17.36
N ARG A 126 26.06 25.01 -18.16
CA ARG A 126 24.84 24.48 -18.78
C ARG A 126 25.14 23.25 -19.63
N ALA A 127 26.14 23.32 -20.51
CA ALA A 127 26.52 22.19 -21.36
C ALA A 127 26.95 20.97 -20.52
N LEU A 128 27.74 21.18 -19.46
CA LEU A 128 28.14 20.11 -18.55
C LEU A 128 26.93 19.48 -17.84
N VAL A 129 26.06 20.31 -17.24
CA VAL A 129 24.86 19.87 -16.53
C VAL A 129 23.95 19.06 -17.44
N THR A 130 23.70 19.51 -18.68
CA THR A 130 22.88 18.78 -19.65
C THR A 130 23.47 17.40 -19.96
N VAL A 131 24.79 17.28 -20.15
CA VAL A 131 25.44 15.98 -20.38
C VAL A 131 25.29 15.06 -19.18
N LEU A 132 25.46 15.59 -17.96
CA LEU A 132 25.33 14.81 -16.73
C LEU A 132 23.89 14.36 -16.47
N LEU A 133 22.90 15.23 -16.69
CA LEU A 133 21.48 14.86 -16.59
C LEU A 133 21.10 13.76 -17.58
N LYS A 134 21.57 13.81 -18.83
CA LYS A 134 21.35 12.73 -19.81
C LYS A 134 21.96 11.40 -19.38
N ARG A 135 23.16 11.44 -18.79
CA ARG A 135 23.79 10.23 -18.24
C ARG A 135 23.01 9.69 -17.04
N LEU A 136 22.53 10.58 -16.17
CA LEU A 136 21.70 10.21 -15.03
C LEU A 136 20.38 9.59 -15.48
N GLU A 137 19.79 10.11 -16.56
CA GLU A 137 18.59 9.54 -17.18
C GLU A 137 18.80 8.07 -17.59
N LEU A 138 19.87 7.75 -18.31
CA LEU A 138 20.19 6.36 -18.70
C LEU A 138 20.33 5.44 -17.47
N GLN A 139 20.98 5.92 -16.41
CA GLN A 139 21.12 5.17 -15.17
C GLN A 139 19.77 4.92 -14.49
N ILE A 140 18.91 5.94 -14.43
CA ILE A 140 17.55 5.85 -13.86
C ILE A 140 16.75 4.75 -14.55
N TRP A 141 16.79 4.68 -15.88
CA TRP A 141 16.06 3.65 -16.62
C TRP A 141 16.59 2.25 -16.34
N SER A 142 17.91 2.09 -16.19
CA SER A 142 18.51 0.81 -15.81
C SER A 142 18.11 0.40 -14.38
N GLU A 143 18.18 1.31 -13.41
CA GLU A 143 17.78 1.02 -12.02
C GLU A 143 16.28 0.79 -11.86
N LEU A 144 15.46 1.38 -12.75
CA LEU A 144 14.04 1.10 -12.80
C LEU A 144 13.79 -0.38 -13.15
N MET A 145 14.46 -0.89 -14.18
CA MET A 145 14.38 -2.30 -14.58
C MET A 145 14.82 -3.25 -13.47
N GLU A 146 15.94 -2.94 -12.80
CA GLU A 146 16.43 -3.68 -11.63
C GLU A 146 15.42 -3.73 -10.48
N GLY A 147 14.76 -2.61 -10.19
CA GLY A 147 13.70 -2.54 -9.17
C GLY A 147 12.46 -3.37 -9.53
N LEU A 148 12.07 -3.39 -10.82
CA LEU A 148 10.93 -4.17 -11.30
C LEU A 148 11.23 -5.68 -11.22
N MET A 149 12.44 -6.07 -11.61
CA MET A 149 12.92 -7.45 -11.46
C MET A 149 12.90 -7.90 -10.00
N ALA A 150 13.47 -7.09 -9.09
CA ALA A 150 13.50 -7.40 -7.65
C ALA A 150 12.09 -7.50 -7.01
N SER A 151 11.09 -6.86 -7.62
CA SER A 151 9.69 -6.90 -7.18
C SER A 151 8.83 -7.93 -7.92
N ASN A 152 9.42 -8.84 -8.69
CA ASN A 152 8.72 -9.79 -9.57
C ASN A 152 7.79 -9.12 -10.62
N CYS A 153 7.91 -7.82 -10.91
CA CYS A 153 7.04 -7.12 -11.86
C CYS A 153 7.48 -7.38 -13.32
N CYS A 154 7.44 -8.64 -13.78
CA CYS A 154 7.96 -9.04 -15.10
C CYS A 154 7.19 -8.39 -16.27
N SER A 155 5.87 -8.18 -16.14
CA SER A 155 5.07 -7.48 -17.15
C SER A 155 5.54 -6.03 -17.29
N ASP A 156 5.69 -5.32 -16.17
CA ASP A 156 6.17 -3.93 -16.16
C ASP A 156 7.62 -3.84 -16.66
N TYR A 157 8.49 -4.78 -16.29
CA TYR A 157 9.89 -4.80 -16.76
C TYR A 157 9.95 -4.95 -18.29
N LEU A 158 9.12 -5.82 -18.87
CA LEU A 158 9.03 -5.97 -20.32
C LEU A 158 8.50 -4.70 -21.02
N GLU A 159 7.52 -4.03 -20.43
CA GLU A 159 6.99 -2.76 -20.97
C GLU A 159 8.04 -1.65 -20.89
N VAL A 160 8.65 -1.46 -19.72
CA VAL A 160 9.66 -0.42 -19.47
C VAL A 160 10.92 -0.62 -20.30
N SER A 161 11.38 -1.86 -20.52
CA SER A 161 12.55 -2.14 -21.37
C SER A 161 12.29 -1.77 -22.84
N LYS A 162 11.07 -2.02 -23.34
CA LYS A 162 10.67 -1.60 -24.70
C LYS A 162 10.57 -0.07 -24.81
N ASP A 163 10.02 0.59 -23.80
CA ASP A 163 9.98 2.06 -23.74
C ASP A 163 11.39 2.65 -23.70
N ALA A 164 12.32 2.03 -23.00
CA ALA A 164 13.72 2.46 -22.95
C ALA A 164 14.38 2.40 -24.32
N VAL A 165 14.18 1.31 -25.08
CA VAL A 165 14.69 1.19 -26.46
C VAL A 165 14.10 2.27 -27.37
N ALA A 166 12.79 2.54 -27.24
CA ALA A 166 12.13 3.58 -28.03
C ALA A 166 12.65 4.98 -27.69
N LYS A 167 12.93 5.25 -26.40
CA LYS A 167 13.44 6.53 -25.92
C LYS A 167 14.93 6.74 -26.22
N PHE A 168 15.73 5.68 -26.19
CA PHE A 168 17.18 5.71 -26.39
C PHE A 168 17.61 4.77 -27.53
N PRO A 169 17.26 5.10 -28.79
CA PRO A 169 17.52 4.21 -29.93
C PRO A 169 19.02 3.98 -30.23
N ASP A 170 19.89 4.86 -29.74
CA ASP A 170 21.34 4.77 -29.90
C ASP A 170 22.03 3.99 -28.76
N ASP A 171 21.30 3.64 -27.70
CA ASP A 171 21.85 2.86 -26.58
C ASP A 171 22.02 1.39 -26.97
N GLN A 172 23.18 0.81 -26.63
CA GLN A 172 23.54 -0.55 -27.03
C GLN A 172 23.14 -1.61 -25.98
N ILE A 173 22.75 -1.19 -24.77
CA ILE A 173 22.45 -2.06 -23.64
C ILE A 173 20.96 -2.37 -23.59
N PHE A 174 20.08 -1.38 -23.73
CA PHE A 174 18.63 -1.59 -23.61
C PHE A 174 18.03 -2.65 -24.57
N PRO A 175 18.53 -2.85 -25.80
CA PRO A 175 18.06 -3.98 -26.62
C PRO A 175 18.31 -5.35 -25.97
N SER A 176 19.39 -5.51 -25.20
CA SER A 176 19.64 -6.74 -24.43
C SER A 176 18.74 -6.86 -23.21
N GLU A 177 18.34 -5.75 -22.59
CA GLU A 177 17.39 -5.73 -21.49
C GLU A 177 15.99 -6.19 -21.91
N VAL A 178 15.56 -5.91 -23.16
CA VAL A 178 14.30 -6.46 -23.69
C VAL A 178 14.36 -7.99 -23.75
N ALA A 179 15.46 -8.55 -24.26
CA ALA A 179 15.64 -10.00 -24.32
C ALA A 179 15.70 -10.63 -22.91
N ASN A 180 16.34 -9.96 -21.96
CA ASN A 180 16.35 -10.36 -20.55
C ASN A 180 14.92 -10.37 -19.99
N ALA A 181 14.16 -9.29 -20.18
CA ALA A 181 12.78 -9.19 -19.71
C ALA A 181 11.86 -10.25 -20.32
N GLU A 182 12.00 -10.57 -21.61
CA GLU A 182 11.26 -11.65 -22.28
C GLU A 182 11.56 -13.02 -21.65
N SER A 183 12.85 -13.33 -21.45
CA SER A 183 13.27 -14.58 -20.81
C SER A 183 12.75 -14.68 -19.37
N TRP A 184 12.78 -13.57 -18.63
CA TRP A 184 12.28 -13.50 -17.26
C TRP A 184 10.77 -13.70 -17.18
N PHE A 185 10.02 -13.07 -18.08
CA PHE A 185 8.59 -13.24 -18.18
C PHE A 185 8.23 -14.72 -18.44
N GLU A 186 8.91 -15.37 -19.37
CA GLU A 186 8.71 -16.79 -19.68
C GLU A 186 9.04 -17.70 -18.49
N GLN A 187 10.17 -17.46 -17.81
CA GLN A 187 10.56 -18.21 -16.62
C GLN A 187 9.51 -18.12 -15.51
N ARG A 188 9.02 -16.90 -15.21
CA ARG A 188 8.00 -16.70 -14.18
C ARG A 188 6.67 -17.31 -14.59
N GLN A 189 6.29 -17.20 -15.87
CA GLN A 189 5.10 -17.87 -16.39
C GLN A 189 5.17 -19.39 -16.19
N ASN A 190 6.32 -20.02 -16.45
CA ASN A 190 6.51 -21.45 -16.25
C ASN A 190 6.42 -21.86 -14.77
N ILE A 191 6.99 -21.05 -13.85
CA ILE A 191 6.86 -21.28 -12.41
C ILE A 191 5.38 -21.26 -11.99
N LEU A 192 4.65 -20.22 -12.39
CA LEU A 192 3.23 -20.08 -12.03
C LEU A 192 2.36 -21.15 -12.68
N GLN A 193 2.69 -21.58 -13.90
CA GLN A 193 2.01 -22.71 -14.55
C GLN A 193 2.16 -23.99 -13.74
N GLY A 194 3.32 -24.23 -13.13
CA GLY A 194 3.53 -25.36 -12.21
C GLY A 194 2.56 -25.34 -11.02
N TYR A 195 2.26 -24.18 -10.45
CA TYR A 195 1.26 -24.05 -9.37
C TYR A 195 -0.17 -24.31 -9.87
N VAL A 196 -0.48 -23.94 -11.12
CA VAL A 196 -1.77 -24.27 -11.74
C VAL A 196 -1.90 -25.77 -11.99
N ASP A 197 -0.85 -26.39 -12.51
CA ASP A 197 -0.81 -27.82 -12.81
C ASP A 197 -0.92 -28.68 -11.54
N ASN A 198 -0.42 -28.17 -10.40
CA ASN A 198 -0.53 -28.79 -9.08
C ASN A 198 -1.84 -28.46 -8.33
N GLU A 199 -2.78 -27.74 -8.95
CA GLU A 199 -4.04 -27.28 -8.33
C GLU A 199 -3.85 -26.35 -7.09
N GLU A 200 -2.66 -25.76 -6.93
CA GLU A 200 -2.35 -24.80 -5.86
C GLU A 200 -2.83 -23.38 -6.20
N MET A 201 -3.00 -23.09 -7.49
CA MET A 201 -3.41 -21.80 -8.04
C MET A 201 -4.42 -21.98 -9.18
N THR A 202 -5.35 -21.04 -9.35
CA THR A 202 -6.24 -21.03 -10.53
C THR A 202 -5.58 -20.33 -11.71
N ALA A 203 -5.99 -20.63 -12.94
CA ALA A 203 -5.49 -19.93 -14.13
C ALA A 203 -5.72 -18.41 -14.08
N GLU A 204 -6.84 -17.97 -13.50
CA GLU A 204 -7.13 -16.54 -13.31
C GLU A 204 -6.20 -15.88 -12.26
N ALA A 205 -5.93 -16.59 -11.16
CA ALA A 205 -4.97 -16.14 -10.16
C ALA A 205 -3.55 -16.08 -10.74
N MET A 206 -3.16 -17.03 -11.60
CA MET A 206 -1.90 -16.99 -12.33
C MET A 206 -1.81 -15.77 -13.23
N LYS A 207 -2.84 -15.50 -14.05
CA LYS A 207 -2.88 -14.33 -14.93
C LYS A 207 -2.73 -13.02 -14.15
N THR A 208 -3.45 -12.91 -13.03
CA THR A 208 -3.38 -11.75 -12.13
C THR A 208 -2.00 -11.63 -11.48
N THR A 209 -1.42 -12.74 -11.04
CA THR A 209 -0.09 -12.78 -10.40
C THR A 209 1.04 -12.50 -11.39
N LEU A 210 0.87 -12.84 -12.68
CA LEU A 210 1.85 -12.58 -13.73
C LEU A 210 1.78 -11.13 -14.23
N TYR A 211 0.57 -10.58 -14.33
CA TYR A 211 0.35 -9.15 -14.64
C TYR A 211 0.96 -8.26 -13.54
N ASN A 212 0.72 -8.62 -12.28
CA ASN A 212 1.37 -7.98 -11.15
C ASN A 212 2.76 -8.59 -10.90
N GLY A 213 3.53 -7.97 -10.03
CA GLY A 213 4.58 -8.60 -9.24
C GLY A 213 4.11 -8.80 -7.80
N GLY A 214 5.04 -8.73 -6.87
CA GLY A 214 4.72 -8.71 -5.46
C GLY A 214 5.93 -8.52 -4.57
N VAL A 215 5.67 -8.05 -3.35
CA VAL A 215 6.66 -7.91 -2.29
C VAL A 215 6.08 -8.46 -0.99
N TYR A 216 6.96 -8.86 -0.08
CA TYR A 216 6.56 -9.23 1.27
C TYR A 216 6.28 -7.96 2.08
N PRO A 217 5.08 -7.80 2.66
CA PRO A 217 4.78 -6.67 3.51
C PRO A 217 5.60 -6.79 4.80
N THR A 218 6.34 -5.74 5.14
CA THR A 218 7.20 -5.71 6.33
C THR A 218 7.12 -4.39 7.07
N ALA A 219 7.34 -4.44 8.38
CA ALA A 219 7.69 -3.27 9.15
C ALA A 219 9.07 -2.78 8.70
N TYR A 220 9.22 -1.48 8.47
CA TYR A 220 10.50 -0.91 8.07
C TYR A 220 11.36 -0.54 9.29
N PRO A 221 12.70 -0.68 9.22
CA PRO A 221 13.61 -0.39 10.34
C PRO A 221 13.54 1.01 10.92
N TRP A 222 13.04 1.99 10.17
CA TRP A 222 12.89 3.39 10.59
C TRP A 222 11.45 3.77 10.96
N MET A 223 10.50 2.82 10.98
CA MET A 223 9.17 3.11 11.50
C MET A 223 9.28 3.54 12.97
N ALA A 224 8.41 4.44 13.43
CA ALA A 224 8.31 4.77 14.84
C ALA A 224 7.40 3.77 15.56
N GLU A 225 7.52 3.66 16.89
CA GLU A 225 6.73 2.70 17.69
C GLU A 225 5.22 2.94 17.56
N ASP A 226 4.80 4.21 17.53
CA ASP A 226 3.40 4.63 17.39
C ASP A 226 2.82 4.40 15.97
N VAL A 227 3.64 3.90 15.04
CA VAL A 227 3.21 3.45 13.70
C VAL A 227 3.17 1.92 13.63
N LEU A 228 4.00 1.24 14.42
CA LEU A 228 4.01 -0.23 14.49
C LEU A 228 2.82 -0.76 15.28
N ALA A 229 2.54 -0.14 16.43
CA ALA A 229 1.46 -0.52 17.32
C ALA A 229 0.57 0.70 17.61
N ARG A 230 -0.71 0.43 17.81
CA ARG A 230 -1.70 1.42 18.25
C ARG A 230 -1.34 1.87 19.67
N SER A 231 -1.23 3.18 19.86
CA SER A 231 -1.11 3.75 21.20
C SER A 231 -2.39 3.56 22.00
N ASP A 232 -2.31 3.58 23.33
CA ASP A 232 -3.48 3.52 24.19
C ASP A 232 -4.49 4.64 23.87
N GLU A 233 -4.01 5.84 23.48
CA GLU A 233 -4.87 6.94 23.03
C GLU A 233 -5.70 6.58 21.78
N VAL A 234 -5.10 5.89 20.81
CA VAL A 234 -5.83 5.42 19.62
C VAL A 234 -6.86 4.37 20.02
N ILE A 235 -6.50 3.44 20.91
CA ILE A 235 -7.40 2.38 21.39
C ILE A 235 -8.59 2.99 22.14
N GLU A 236 -8.36 3.94 23.04
CA GLU A 236 -9.40 4.65 23.78
C GLU A 236 -10.34 5.42 22.85
N LYS A 237 -9.78 6.12 21.85
CA LYS A 237 -10.58 6.82 20.83
C LYS A 237 -11.47 5.87 20.05
N VAL A 238 -10.91 4.74 19.59
CA VAL A 238 -11.68 3.71 18.87
C VAL A 238 -12.77 3.13 19.77
N ALA A 239 -12.49 2.83 21.03
CA ALA A 239 -13.47 2.32 21.98
C ALA A 239 -14.61 3.32 22.24
N ALA A 240 -14.29 4.62 22.35
CA ALA A 240 -15.29 5.68 22.53
C ALA A 240 -16.18 5.86 21.27
N GLU A 241 -15.58 5.86 20.08
CA GLU A 241 -16.33 5.89 18.82
C GLU A 241 -17.24 4.67 18.69
N PHE A 242 -16.73 3.48 19.03
CA PHE A 242 -17.50 2.25 19.00
C PHE A 242 -18.69 2.27 19.97
N ALA A 243 -18.48 2.74 21.21
CA ALA A 243 -19.54 2.88 22.21
C ALA A 243 -20.61 3.92 21.82
N SER A 244 -20.29 4.84 20.90
CA SER A 244 -21.28 5.76 20.33
C SER A 244 -22.15 5.11 19.25
N ALA A 245 -21.63 4.08 18.57
CA ALA A 245 -22.31 3.36 17.49
C ALA A 245 -22.97 2.05 17.94
N SER A 246 -22.61 1.52 19.12
CA SER A 246 -23.17 0.31 19.71
C SER A 246 -23.59 0.50 21.17
N SER A 247 -24.69 -0.13 21.56
CA SER A 247 -25.22 -0.12 22.94
C SER A 247 -24.95 -1.41 23.72
N ASN A 248 -24.35 -2.43 23.09
CA ASN A 248 -24.27 -3.77 23.65
C ASN A 248 -22.90 -4.44 23.49
N CYS A 249 -21.92 -3.79 22.86
CA CYS A 249 -20.54 -4.26 22.83
C CYS A 249 -19.52 -3.11 22.84
N VAL A 250 -18.25 -3.47 23.04
CA VAL A 250 -17.12 -2.53 23.13
C VAL A 250 -15.86 -3.14 22.52
N VAL A 251 -14.96 -2.31 22.01
CA VAL A 251 -13.64 -2.73 21.55
C VAL A 251 -12.72 -2.92 22.75
N SER A 252 -11.91 -3.97 22.71
CA SER A 252 -10.91 -4.29 23.72
C SER A 252 -9.69 -4.97 23.07
N LYS A 253 -8.58 -5.11 23.79
CA LYS A 253 -7.47 -5.97 23.34
C LYS A 253 -7.99 -7.41 23.27
N SER A 254 -7.86 -8.04 22.11
CA SER A 254 -8.36 -9.40 21.86
C SER A 254 -7.51 -10.44 22.60
N THR A 255 -8.13 -11.58 22.90
CA THR A 255 -7.44 -12.74 23.45
C THR A 255 -6.99 -13.73 22.37
N ILE A 256 -7.29 -13.45 21.10
CA ILE A 256 -6.86 -14.28 19.97
C ILE A 256 -5.35 -14.31 19.92
N ARG A 257 -4.82 -15.52 20.08
CA ARG A 257 -3.39 -15.77 20.07
C ARG A 257 -2.93 -15.91 18.62
N LEU A 258 -2.18 -14.92 18.13
CA LEU A 258 -1.30 -15.09 16.97
C LEU A 258 0.09 -15.67 17.40
N ALA A 259 0.13 -16.36 18.55
CA ALA A 259 1.36 -16.83 19.17
C ALA A 259 1.74 -18.24 18.69
N ILE A 260 3.02 -18.40 18.33
CA ILE A 260 3.63 -19.66 17.89
C ILE A 260 3.71 -20.67 19.05
N SER A 261 3.74 -20.19 20.30
CA SER A 261 3.74 -21.01 21.51
C SER A 261 3.02 -20.31 22.68
N PRO A 262 2.57 -21.05 23.73
CA PRO A 262 1.98 -20.46 24.94
C PRO A 262 2.92 -19.54 25.73
N GLU A 263 4.24 -19.72 25.58
CA GLU A 263 5.27 -18.95 26.27
C GLU A 263 5.72 -17.67 25.51
N GLU A 264 5.38 -17.53 24.23
CA GLU A 264 5.70 -16.37 23.37
C GLU A 264 4.46 -15.51 23.09
N ILE A 265 3.73 -15.15 24.15
CA ILE A 265 2.73 -14.08 24.05
C ILE A 265 3.51 -12.76 24.02
N SER A 266 3.99 -12.34 22.85
CA SER A 266 4.23 -10.91 22.68
C SER A 266 2.86 -10.21 22.77
N GLU A 267 2.82 -8.98 23.27
CA GLU A 267 1.62 -8.16 23.22
C GLU A 267 1.30 -7.85 21.75
N ILE A 268 0.71 -8.81 21.05
CA ILE A 268 0.30 -8.61 19.66
C ILE A 268 -0.84 -7.59 19.74
N ASP A 269 -0.62 -6.45 19.10
CA ASP A 269 -1.61 -5.39 18.96
C ASP A 269 -2.79 -5.91 18.12
N VAL A 270 -3.67 -6.67 18.76
CA VAL A 270 -4.91 -7.21 18.18
C VAL A 270 -6.06 -6.64 18.99
N LEU A 271 -6.98 -5.96 18.32
CA LEU A 271 -8.24 -5.54 18.90
C LEU A 271 -9.33 -6.56 18.58
N GLY A 272 -10.34 -6.61 19.43
CA GLY A 272 -11.52 -7.45 19.28
C GLY A 272 -12.73 -6.79 19.92
N VAL A 273 -13.92 -7.28 19.59
CA VAL A 273 -15.18 -6.73 20.10
C VAL A 273 -15.79 -7.70 21.10
N VAL A 274 -16.17 -7.22 22.28
CA VAL A 274 -16.75 -8.05 23.35
C VAL A 274 -18.12 -7.55 23.77
N ALA A 275 -19.03 -8.48 24.09
CA ALA A 275 -20.37 -8.16 24.56
C ALA A 275 -20.35 -7.53 25.97
N THR A 276 -21.01 -6.38 26.15
CA THR A 276 -21.10 -5.71 27.47
C THR A 276 -22.30 -6.20 28.30
N ARG A 277 -23.25 -6.88 27.64
CA ARG A 277 -24.41 -7.57 28.22
C ARG A 277 -24.79 -8.79 27.39
N ASP A 278 -25.76 -9.57 27.86
CA ASP A 278 -26.39 -10.61 27.05
C ASP A 278 -27.10 -9.97 25.84
N ILE A 279 -26.94 -10.58 24.67
CA ILE A 279 -27.50 -10.15 23.38
C ILE A 279 -28.31 -11.30 22.81
N MET A 280 -29.51 -11.00 22.33
CA MET A 280 -30.38 -12.00 21.74
C MET A 280 -30.05 -12.23 20.26
N ALA A 281 -30.33 -13.44 19.77
CA ALA A 281 -30.26 -13.73 18.35
C ALA A 281 -31.06 -12.69 17.53
N LYS A 282 -30.48 -12.25 16.41
CA LYS A 282 -30.99 -11.21 15.49
C LYS A 282 -31.03 -9.79 16.05
N GLU A 283 -30.56 -9.56 17.27
CA GLU A 283 -30.39 -8.23 17.79
C GLU A 283 -29.27 -7.49 17.02
N SER A 284 -29.50 -6.21 16.71
CA SER A 284 -28.50 -5.35 16.08
C SER A 284 -27.36 -5.06 17.04
N VAL A 285 -26.14 -5.10 16.54
CA VAL A 285 -24.90 -4.95 17.30
C VAL A 285 -24.18 -3.67 16.89
N LEU A 286 -24.11 -3.38 15.59
CA LEU A 286 -23.40 -2.21 15.06
C LEU A 286 -24.02 -1.76 13.74
N VAL A 287 -24.05 -0.46 13.51
CA VAL A 287 -24.28 0.15 12.20
C VAL A 287 -23.09 1.05 11.92
N ASP A 288 -22.29 0.71 10.92
CA ASP A 288 -21.00 1.35 10.64
C ASP A 288 -21.00 1.97 9.22
N PRO A 289 -21.37 3.26 9.08
CA PRO A 289 -21.26 3.97 7.81
C PRO A 289 -19.79 4.31 7.51
N THR A 290 -19.41 4.33 6.24
CA THR A 290 -18.05 4.76 5.84
C THR A 290 -18.04 5.66 4.61
N LEU A 291 -17.12 6.62 4.63
CA LEU A 291 -16.75 7.46 3.49
C LEU A 291 -15.52 6.93 2.74
N ALA A 292 -14.82 5.96 3.31
CA ALA A 292 -13.70 5.25 2.68
C ALA A 292 -14.25 4.08 1.85
N ALA A 293 -15.10 4.40 0.89
CA ALA A 293 -15.73 3.47 -0.02
C ALA A 293 -15.77 4.05 -1.44
N VAL A 294 -15.70 3.17 -2.43
CA VAL A 294 -15.81 3.48 -3.85
C VAL A 294 -16.51 2.34 -4.59
N VAL A 295 -17.15 2.66 -5.70
CA VAL A 295 -17.87 1.73 -6.58
C VAL A 295 -17.51 2.01 -8.03
N ASP A 296 -17.56 0.98 -8.87
CA ASP A 296 -17.27 1.05 -10.30
C ASP A 296 -18.49 1.57 -11.09
N SER A 297 -19.01 2.72 -10.66
CA SER A 297 -20.10 3.41 -11.33
C SER A 297 -20.18 4.86 -10.88
N VAL A 298 -20.36 5.76 -11.85
CA VAL A 298 -20.63 7.17 -11.60
C VAL A 298 -22.10 7.45 -11.27
N ASP A 299 -22.98 6.45 -11.42
CA ASP A 299 -24.42 6.55 -11.16
C ASP A 299 -24.80 6.25 -9.69
N ARG A 300 -23.83 6.38 -8.78
CA ARG A 300 -24.00 6.18 -7.34
C ARG A 300 -23.59 7.41 -6.55
N CYS A 301 -24.17 7.56 -5.36
CA CYS A 301 -23.81 8.64 -4.45
C CYS A 301 -22.32 8.53 -4.07
N PRO A 302 -21.48 9.55 -4.31
CA PRO A 302 -20.05 9.47 -4.01
C PRO A 302 -19.71 9.37 -2.53
N ALA A 303 -20.66 9.68 -1.63
CA ALA A 303 -20.46 9.67 -0.19
C ALA A 303 -20.76 8.29 0.42
N CYS A 304 -21.94 7.73 0.12
CA CYS A 304 -22.37 6.44 0.69
C CYS A 304 -22.33 5.29 -0.31
N CYS A 305 -21.93 5.50 -1.55
CA CYS A 305 -21.96 4.51 -2.64
C CYS A 305 -23.36 3.95 -2.99
N GLY A 306 -24.42 4.42 -2.33
CA GLY A 306 -25.79 3.97 -2.56
C GLY A 306 -26.47 4.60 -3.77
N PRO A 307 -27.66 4.09 -4.14
CA PRO A 307 -28.45 4.66 -5.23
C PRO A 307 -28.86 6.11 -4.96
N PHE A 308 -29.06 6.88 -6.03
CA PHE A 308 -29.58 8.24 -5.92
C PHE A 308 -31.08 8.23 -5.54
N LEU A 309 -31.36 8.33 -4.23
CA LEU A 309 -32.72 8.56 -3.73
C LEU A 309 -33.23 9.96 -4.12
N ASN A 310 -32.35 10.96 -4.03
CA ASN A 310 -32.53 12.31 -4.59
C ASN A 310 -31.29 12.70 -5.40
N LYS A 311 -31.36 13.81 -6.13
CA LYS A 311 -30.24 14.39 -6.87
C LYS A 311 -29.95 15.79 -6.34
N ILE A 312 -29.05 15.86 -5.35
CA ILE A 312 -28.66 17.11 -4.70
C ILE A 312 -27.25 17.49 -5.15
N GLU A 313 -27.10 18.70 -5.65
CA GLU A 313 -25.82 19.26 -6.08
C GLU A 313 -25.22 20.12 -4.97
N ASN A 314 -23.89 20.09 -4.85
CA ASN A 314 -23.17 21.08 -4.07
C ASN A 314 -23.17 22.42 -4.81
N SER A 315 -23.11 23.54 -4.09
CA SER A 315 -23.04 24.87 -4.72
C SER A 315 -21.75 25.10 -5.52
N CYS A 316 -20.68 24.35 -5.24
CA CYS A 316 -19.37 24.51 -5.86
C CYS A 316 -19.20 23.75 -7.19
N CYS A 317 -20.00 22.71 -7.47
CA CYS A 317 -19.82 21.85 -8.64
C CYS A 317 -21.06 20.98 -8.92
N LYS A 318 -21.05 20.24 -10.03
CA LYS A 318 -22.18 19.38 -10.46
C LYS A 318 -22.19 17.96 -9.86
N THR A 319 -21.35 17.69 -8.85
CA THR A 319 -21.37 16.38 -8.19
C THR A 319 -22.70 16.16 -7.48
N LEU A 320 -23.34 15.04 -7.77
CA LEU A 320 -24.66 14.67 -7.23
C LEU A 320 -24.53 13.81 -5.97
N TYR A 321 -25.44 14.01 -5.03
CA TYR A 321 -25.58 13.23 -3.79
C TYR A 321 -27.03 12.79 -3.57
N CYS A 322 -27.21 11.64 -2.91
CA CYS A 322 -28.54 11.07 -2.64
C CYS A 322 -29.36 11.84 -1.59
N SER A 323 -28.71 12.65 -0.75
CA SER A 323 -29.33 13.42 0.34
C SER A 323 -28.47 14.62 0.75
N SER A 324 -29.07 15.59 1.45
CA SER A 324 -28.35 16.77 1.93
C SER A 324 -27.33 16.39 3.00
N SER A 325 -27.61 15.32 3.76
CA SER A 325 -26.66 14.73 4.70
C SER A 325 -25.43 14.20 3.98
N CYS A 326 -25.59 13.41 2.91
CA CYS A 326 -24.46 12.91 2.12
C CYS A 326 -23.64 14.03 1.47
N SER A 327 -24.31 15.05 0.93
CA SER A 327 -23.66 16.25 0.38
C SER A 327 -22.81 16.98 1.44
N GLN A 328 -23.40 17.25 2.61
CA GLN A 328 -22.73 17.95 3.71
C GLN A 328 -21.56 17.12 4.27
N THR A 329 -21.78 15.84 4.55
CA THR A 329 -20.73 14.94 5.04
C THR A 329 -19.56 14.85 4.06
N ALA A 330 -19.83 14.82 2.75
CA ALA A 330 -18.77 14.86 1.76
C ALA A 330 -17.98 16.18 1.77
N LEU A 331 -18.67 17.32 1.84
CA LEU A 331 -18.06 18.66 1.96
C LEU A 331 -17.12 18.75 3.18
N ASP A 332 -17.59 18.22 4.30
CA ASP A 332 -16.87 18.25 5.58
C ASP A 332 -15.71 17.27 5.65
N SER A 333 -15.65 16.25 4.78
CA SER A 333 -14.70 15.14 4.93
C SER A 333 -13.70 14.94 3.81
N TYR A 334 -14.06 15.15 2.53
CA TYR A 334 -13.10 14.92 1.43
C TYR A 334 -13.38 15.75 0.18
N HIS A 335 -14.62 16.15 -0.07
CA HIS A 335 -15.01 16.81 -1.32
C HIS A 335 -14.26 18.12 -1.54
N THR A 336 -14.03 18.89 -0.48
CA THR A 336 -13.27 20.15 -0.55
C THR A 336 -11.81 19.96 -0.97
N ILE A 337 -11.24 18.77 -0.76
CA ILE A 337 -9.89 18.40 -1.20
C ILE A 337 -9.88 18.02 -2.69
N LEU A 338 -10.92 17.33 -3.15
CA LEU A 338 -11.01 16.81 -4.53
C LEU A 338 -11.63 17.80 -5.52
N CYS A 339 -12.51 18.70 -5.08
CA CYS A 339 -13.31 19.55 -5.96
C CYS A 339 -12.42 20.46 -6.80
N GLY A 340 -12.61 20.43 -8.12
CA GLY A 340 -11.86 21.25 -9.08
C GLY A 340 -10.43 20.77 -9.36
N LYS A 341 -10.03 19.59 -8.87
CA LYS A 341 -8.77 18.96 -9.22
C LYS A 341 -8.92 18.14 -10.50
N ASP A 342 -7.91 18.21 -11.36
CA ASP A 342 -7.81 17.34 -12.53
C ASP A 342 -7.30 15.96 -12.10
N LEU A 343 -8.23 15.01 -12.01
CA LEU A 343 -7.97 13.62 -11.66
C LEU A 343 -8.54 12.68 -12.73
N ASP A 344 -8.75 13.20 -13.95
CA ASP A 344 -9.41 12.48 -15.05
C ASP A 344 -8.62 11.25 -15.50
N PHE A 345 -7.32 11.19 -15.18
CA PHE A 345 -6.50 10.00 -15.43
C PHE A 345 -6.89 8.76 -14.62
N LEU A 346 -7.73 8.91 -13.60
CA LEU A 346 -8.36 7.80 -12.87
C LEU A 346 -9.69 7.36 -13.51
N LEU A 347 -10.24 8.17 -14.44
CA LEU A 347 -11.42 7.84 -15.22
C LEU A 347 -10.99 7.03 -16.46
N GLY A 348 -11.54 5.84 -16.66
CA GLY A 348 -11.41 5.11 -17.93
C GLY A 348 -10.48 3.91 -17.96
N THR A 349 -10.34 3.16 -16.87
CA THR A 349 -9.85 1.77 -16.98
C THR A 349 -10.82 0.83 -16.27
N GLU A 350 -11.62 0.09 -17.04
CA GLU A 350 -12.45 -1.01 -16.56
C GLU A 350 -11.53 -2.18 -16.14
N SER A 351 -10.96 -2.09 -14.93
CA SER A 351 -10.18 -3.18 -14.32
C SER A 351 -10.24 -3.06 -12.79
N GLU A 352 -10.12 -4.18 -12.06
CA GLU A 352 -10.07 -4.18 -10.58
C GLU A 352 -9.01 -3.22 -9.99
N SER A 353 -7.95 -2.95 -10.75
CA SER A 353 -6.88 -1.99 -10.42
C SER A 353 -7.38 -0.53 -10.27
N SER A 354 -8.41 -0.13 -11.04
CA SER A 354 -8.94 1.23 -11.00
C SER A 354 -9.75 1.49 -9.72
N ILE A 355 -10.50 0.50 -9.24
CA ILE A 355 -11.25 0.58 -7.98
C ILE A 355 -10.30 0.75 -6.79
N GLY A 356 -9.20 -0.02 -6.74
CA GLY A 356 -8.18 0.11 -5.72
C GLY A 356 -7.54 1.50 -5.68
N SER A 357 -7.19 2.04 -6.85
CA SER A 357 -6.63 3.39 -6.99
C SER A 357 -7.61 4.48 -6.54
N ASN A 358 -8.90 4.31 -6.84
CA ASN A 358 -9.96 5.23 -6.40
C ASN A 358 -10.17 5.18 -4.87
N LEU A 359 -10.11 4.00 -4.25
CA LEU A 359 -10.13 3.89 -2.78
C LEU A 359 -8.93 4.60 -2.17
N PHE A 360 -7.74 4.41 -2.76
CA PHE A 360 -6.52 5.05 -2.28
C PHE A 360 -6.60 6.58 -2.36
N LEU A 361 -7.09 7.13 -3.48
CA LEU A 361 -7.41 8.57 -3.61
C LEU A 361 -8.36 9.03 -2.50
N ARG A 362 -9.45 8.29 -2.26
CA ARG A 362 -10.45 8.63 -1.25
C ARG A 362 -9.84 8.70 0.14
N VAL A 363 -9.03 7.71 0.50
CA VAL A 363 -8.34 7.62 1.79
C VAL A 363 -7.34 8.78 1.96
N LEU A 364 -6.58 9.13 0.92
CA LEU A 364 -5.67 10.28 0.96
C LEU A 364 -6.42 11.60 1.11
N ALA A 365 -7.57 11.77 0.44
CA ALA A 365 -8.38 12.97 0.56
C ALA A 365 -8.98 13.13 1.97
N LEU A 366 -9.47 12.04 2.57
CA LEU A 366 -9.90 12.01 3.98
C LEU A 366 -8.73 12.37 4.91
N SER A 367 -7.55 11.80 4.66
CA SER A 367 -6.34 12.06 5.45
C SER A 367 -5.91 13.53 5.42
N LEU A 368 -5.93 14.15 4.23
CA LEU A 368 -5.63 15.56 4.04
C LEU A 368 -6.63 16.47 4.74
N LYS A 369 -7.92 16.09 4.75
CA LYS A 369 -8.95 16.86 5.45
C LYS A 369 -8.79 16.81 6.97
N GLU A 370 -8.41 15.65 7.52
CA GLU A 370 -8.11 15.49 8.95
C GLU A 370 -6.86 16.28 9.38
N ASN A 371 -5.94 16.56 8.43
CA ASN A 371 -4.76 17.41 8.64
C ASN A 371 -3.86 16.94 9.80
N ALA A 372 -3.68 15.62 9.92
CA ALA A 372 -2.71 15.04 10.84
C ALA A 372 -1.27 15.23 10.32
N ALA A 373 -0.28 15.11 11.22
CA ALA A 373 1.15 15.26 10.87
C ALA A 373 1.65 14.24 9.83
N SER A 374 1.00 13.09 9.72
CA SER A 374 1.24 12.07 8.70
C SER A 374 -0.09 11.36 8.42
N PRO A 375 -0.35 10.93 7.17
CA PRO A 375 -1.54 10.13 6.86
C PRO A 375 -1.60 8.82 7.67
N LEU A 376 -0.46 8.28 8.15
CA LEU A 376 -0.44 7.08 9.01
C LEU A 376 -1.05 7.28 10.40
N LYS A 377 -1.13 8.55 10.84
CA LYS A 377 -1.67 8.95 12.15
C LYS A 377 -3.12 9.43 12.09
N THR A 378 -3.74 9.38 10.91
CA THR A 378 -5.16 9.75 10.77
C THR A 378 -6.05 8.73 11.44
N SER A 379 -7.24 9.16 11.84
CA SER A 379 -8.23 8.36 12.56
C SER A 379 -8.53 7.03 11.87
N LEU A 380 -8.73 7.04 10.55
CA LEU A 380 -8.99 5.83 9.76
C LEU A 380 -7.76 4.94 9.68
N ILE A 381 -6.57 5.47 9.40
CA ILE A 381 -5.40 4.64 9.08
C ILE A 381 -4.72 4.09 10.34
N SER A 382 -4.66 4.87 11.42
CA SER A 382 -3.97 4.47 12.66
C SER A 382 -4.58 3.26 13.36
N ARG A 383 -5.88 2.98 13.15
CA ARG A 383 -6.57 1.84 13.78
C ARG A 383 -6.42 0.50 13.05
N LEU A 384 -6.01 0.53 11.77
CA LEU A 384 -6.04 -0.64 10.89
C LEU A 384 -4.80 -1.51 11.08
N THR A 385 -5.01 -2.82 11.13
CA THR A 385 -3.93 -3.81 11.23
C THR A 385 -3.23 -3.95 9.86
N PRO A 386 -1.90 -3.75 9.74
CA PRO A 386 -1.21 -3.97 8.48
C PRO A 386 -1.14 -5.47 8.13
N ALA A 387 -0.94 -5.80 6.85
CA ALA A 387 -0.71 -7.17 6.37
C ALA A 387 0.65 -7.79 6.80
N TYR A 388 1.28 -7.30 7.87
CA TYR A 388 2.57 -7.81 8.33
C TYR A 388 2.37 -9.15 9.02
N ASN A 389 2.71 -10.24 8.33
CA ASN A 389 2.67 -11.56 8.92
C ASN A 389 4.07 -12.16 9.10
N PRO A 390 4.57 -12.26 10.35
CA PRO A 390 5.89 -12.83 10.58
C PRO A 390 5.92 -14.36 10.44
N ASN A 391 4.80 -15.04 10.71
CA ASN A 391 4.72 -16.51 10.78
C ASN A 391 4.67 -17.14 9.40
N ASN A 392 3.93 -16.53 8.47
CA ASN A 392 3.88 -16.94 7.08
C ASN A 392 3.64 -15.72 6.18
N PRO A 393 4.70 -15.02 5.76
CA PRO A 393 4.56 -13.80 4.99
C PRO A 393 3.97 -14.13 3.62
N GLN A 394 2.80 -13.58 3.33
CA GLN A 394 2.18 -13.68 2.01
C GLN A 394 2.54 -12.47 1.17
N LEU A 395 2.74 -12.67 -0.13
CA LEU A 395 3.00 -11.58 -1.05
C LEU A 395 1.78 -10.69 -1.16
N ILE A 396 2.02 -9.38 -1.19
CA ILE A 396 1.04 -8.41 -1.63
C ILE A 396 1.33 -8.02 -3.08
N ALA A 397 0.28 -7.78 -3.85
CA ALA A 397 0.42 -7.36 -5.24
C ALA A 397 1.17 -6.03 -5.31
N LEU A 398 2.12 -5.95 -6.23
CA LEU A 398 2.81 -4.71 -6.59
C LEU A 398 2.89 -4.64 -8.11
N ASN A 399 2.63 -3.48 -8.70
CA ASN A 399 2.91 -3.19 -10.10
C ASN A 399 3.31 -1.72 -10.23
N PHE A 400 4.06 -1.38 -11.27
CA PHE A 400 4.65 -0.05 -11.38
C PHE A 400 3.60 1.04 -11.56
N LYS A 401 2.57 0.77 -12.37
CA LYS A 401 1.52 1.73 -12.67
C LYS A 401 0.70 2.11 -11.44
N ASP A 402 0.14 1.14 -10.74
CA ASP A 402 -0.88 1.35 -9.71
C ASP A 402 -0.29 1.63 -8.33
N HIS A 403 0.92 1.14 -8.06
CA HIS A 403 1.53 1.24 -6.74
C HIS A 403 2.64 2.30 -6.68
N ILE A 404 3.17 2.75 -7.83
CA ILE A 404 4.22 3.77 -7.90
C ILE A 404 3.76 5.00 -8.68
N ILE A 405 3.40 4.87 -9.95
CA ILE A 405 3.05 6.01 -10.82
C ILE A 405 1.76 6.68 -10.36
N THR A 406 0.68 5.92 -10.21
CA THR A 406 -0.66 6.43 -9.89
C THR A 406 -0.69 7.14 -8.53
N PRO A 407 -0.12 6.61 -7.43
CA PRO A 407 -0.05 7.33 -6.16
C PRO A 407 0.72 8.65 -6.24
N ILE A 408 1.85 8.70 -6.97
CA ILE A 408 2.59 9.94 -7.19
C ILE A 408 1.74 10.95 -7.96
N ARG A 409 1.03 10.52 -9.01
CA ARG A 409 0.13 11.38 -9.79
C ARG A 409 -1.04 11.89 -8.96
N ILE A 410 -1.65 11.03 -8.12
CA ILE A 410 -2.69 11.42 -7.17
C ILE A 410 -2.19 12.54 -6.26
N LEU A 411 -1.07 12.33 -5.56
CA LEU A 411 -0.52 13.31 -4.63
C LEU A 411 -0.23 14.65 -5.31
N ARG A 412 0.39 14.63 -6.50
CA ARG A 412 0.63 15.85 -7.29
C ARG A 412 -0.67 16.54 -7.70
N GLY A 413 -1.69 15.78 -8.12
CA GLY A 413 -3.02 16.30 -8.44
C GLY A 413 -3.72 16.94 -7.24
N LEU A 414 -3.49 16.41 -6.04
CA LEU A 414 -3.95 16.99 -4.77
C LEU A 414 -3.13 18.22 -4.34
N GLY A 415 -2.03 18.54 -5.03
CA GLY A 415 -1.15 19.66 -4.73
C GLY A 415 -0.05 19.34 -3.70
N ILE A 416 0.21 18.06 -3.44
CA ILE A 416 1.30 17.62 -2.57
C ILE A 416 2.61 17.56 -3.36
N ASP A 417 3.62 18.22 -2.81
CA ASP A 417 4.98 18.12 -3.30
C ASP A 417 5.60 16.79 -2.85
N VAL A 418 5.60 15.80 -3.74
CA VAL A 418 6.13 14.45 -3.49
C VAL A 418 7.65 14.39 -3.32
N PHE A 419 8.35 15.49 -3.61
CA PHE A 419 9.80 15.62 -3.46
C PHE A 419 10.14 16.25 -2.10
N ALA A 420 9.45 17.32 -1.71
CA ALA A 420 9.76 18.05 -0.49
C ALA A 420 8.96 17.57 0.75
N ASN A 421 7.84 16.87 0.57
CA ASN A 421 6.98 16.47 1.68
C ASN A 421 7.22 15.00 2.10
N SER A 422 8.05 14.81 3.13
CA SER A 422 8.39 13.48 3.65
C SER A 422 7.22 12.73 4.31
N ALA A 423 6.11 13.42 4.63
CA ALA A 423 4.91 12.77 5.18
C ALA A 423 4.22 11.85 4.15
N TYR A 424 4.55 11.99 2.86
CA TYR A 424 4.02 11.19 1.75
C TYR A 424 5.14 10.44 1.00
N ASP A 425 6.22 10.09 1.70
CA ASP A 425 7.28 9.24 1.15
C ASP A 425 6.75 7.83 0.78
N THR A 426 7.41 7.12 -0.12
CA THR A 426 6.93 5.87 -0.73
C THR A 426 6.59 4.81 0.32
N TRP A 427 7.38 4.73 1.40
CA TRP A 427 7.12 3.79 2.50
C TRP A 427 5.82 4.08 3.25
N VAL A 428 5.43 5.36 3.34
CA VAL A 428 4.16 5.76 3.95
C VAL A 428 3.00 5.27 3.09
N LEU A 429 3.08 5.49 1.77
CA LEU A 429 2.06 5.05 0.82
C LEU A 429 1.92 3.53 0.81
N HIS A 430 3.05 2.82 0.81
CA HIS A 430 3.06 1.36 0.87
C HIS A 430 2.50 0.81 2.19
N THR A 431 2.78 1.48 3.32
CA THR A 431 2.20 1.13 4.63
C THR A 431 0.69 1.32 4.64
N ILE A 432 0.18 2.42 4.06
CA ILE A 432 -1.26 2.63 3.87
C ILE A 432 -1.84 1.48 3.04
N TYR A 433 -1.19 1.12 1.93
CA TYR A 433 -1.63 0.01 1.08
C TYR A 433 -1.69 -1.32 1.85
N CYS A 434 -0.67 -1.65 2.64
CA CYS A 434 -0.66 -2.85 3.49
C CYS A 434 -1.82 -2.88 4.49
N ARG A 435 -2.19 -1.72 5.06
CA ARG A 435 -3.34 -1.59 5.97
C ARG A 435 -4.67 -1.71 5.20
N LEU A 436 -4.81 -1.06 4.06
CA LEU A 436 -6.02 -1.16 3.24
C LEU A 436 -6.23 -2.59 2.73
N GLN A 437 -5.19 -3.27 2.25
CA GLN A 437 -5.32 -4.64 1.74
C GLN A 437 -5.80 -5.61 2.81
N ASN A 438 -5.33 -5.47 4.05
CA ASN A 438 -5.71 -6.38 5.14
C ASN A 438 -7.13 -6.12 5.68
N ASN A 439 -7.64 -4.88 5.57
CA ASN A 439 -8.88 -4.46 6.22
C ASN A 439 -10.02 -4.11 5.24
N ARG A 440 -9.75 -3.97 3.94
CA ARG A 440 -10.79 -3.71 2.95
C ARG A 440 -11.65 -4.95 2.76
N HIS A 441 -12.91 -4.72 2.42
CA HIS A 441 -13.81 -5.77 1.97
C HIS A 441 -14.42 -5.39 0.62
N GLY A 442 -14.71 -6.42 -0.17
CA GLY A 442 -15.41 -6.27 -1.44
C GLY A 442 -16.90 -6.09 -1.19
N GLN A 443 -17.51 -5.19 -1.95
CA GLN A 443 -18.95 -4.93 -1.91
C GLN A 443 -19.51 -5.11 -3.31
N THR A 444 -20.74 -5.60 -3.41
CA THR A 444 -21.47 -5.62 -4.68
C THR A 444 -22.86 -5.07 -4.41
N PHE A 445 -23.19 -3.95 -5.07
CA PHE A 445 -24.49 -3.27 -4.95
C PHE A 445 -25.19 -3.27 -6.29
N ASP A 446 -26.29 -4.00 -6.42
CA ASP A 446 -26.99 -4.23 -7.70
C ASP A 446 -26.01 -4.58 -8.85
N ASP A 447 -25.19 -5.63 -8.67
CA ASP A 447 -24.15 -6.07 -9.62
C ASP A 447 -23.01 -5.07 -9.89
N ILE A 448 -22.93 -3.96 -9.15
CA ILE A 448 -21.82 -3.00 -9.24
C ILE A 448 -20.76 -3.36 -8.20
N CYS A 449 -19.56 -3.68 -8.68
CA CYS A 449 -18.41 -3.92 -7.83
C CYS A 449 -17.97 -2.66 -7.09
N GLY A 450 -17.63 -2.81 -5.82
CA GLY A 450 -17.10 -1.77 -4.97
C GLY A 450 -16.16 -2.32 -3.91
N THR A 451 -15.50 -1.42 -3.21
CA THR A 451 -14.65 -1.76 -2.08
C THR A 451 -14.75 -0.68 -1.02
N ALA A 452 -14.62 -1.09 0.24
CA ALA A 452 -14.66 -0.17 1.36
C ALA A 452 -13.75 -0.61 2.50
N VAL A 453 -13.45 0.35 3.37
CA VAL A 453 -12.91 0.11 4.71
C VAL A 453 -13.89 0.74 5.70
N ASN A 454 -14.50 -0.09 6.53
CA ASN A 454 -15.46 0.33 7.56
C ASN A 454 -14.74 0.36 8.92
N PRO A 455 -14.61 1.55 9.55
CA PRO A 455 -13.65 1.78 10.62
C PRO A 455 -13.93 1.00 11.92
N LEU A 456 -15.17 0.61 12.17
CA LEU A 456 -15.57 -0.15 13.36
C LEU A 456 -15.77 -1.64 13.02
N TYR A 457 -16.29 -1.95 11.83
CA TYR A 457 -16.36 -3.32 11.29
C TYR A 457 -15.00 -4.02 11.28
N SER A 458 -13.92 -3.31 10.93
CA SER A 458 -12.56 -3.86 10.92
C SER A 458 -12.03 -4.29 12.30
N MET A 459 -12.75 -3.99 13.40
CA MET A 459 -12.37 -4.43 14.75
C MET A 459 -12.85 -5.85 15.08
N PHE A 460 -13.70 -6.46 14.24
CA PHE A 460 -14.20 -7.81 14.46
C PHE A 460 -13.21 -8.85 13.94
N ASN A 461 -12.86 -9.80 14.79
CA ASN A 461 -12.00 -10.91 14.43
C ASN A 461 -12.75 -12.02 13.69
N HIS A 462 -11.99 -12.95 13.13
CA HIS A 462 -12.57 -14.08 12.40
C HIS A 462 -12.81 -15.33 13.27
N SER A 463 -13.93 -16.01 13.02
CA SER A 463 -14.18 -17.41 13.37
C SER A 463 -14.83 -18.13 12.18
N CYS A 464 -14.52 -19.42 11.98
CA CYS A 464 -15.22 -20.24 10.99
C CYS A 464 -16.66 -20.57 11.44
N ASP A 465 -16.91 -20.52 12.75
CA ASP A 465 -18.24 -20.54 13.36
C ASP A 465 -18.51 -19.16 14.01
N PRO A 466 -18.88 -18.14 13.20
CA PRO A 466 -19.09 -16.79 13.69
C PRO A 466 -20.37 -16.67 14.53
N ASN A 467 -20.38 -15.73 15.47
CA ASN A 467 -21.59 -15.39 16.24
C ASN A 467 -22.23 -14.07 15.75
N ILE A 468 -21.57 -13.34 14.86
CA ILE A 468 -22.07 -12.14 14.18
C ILE A 468 -22.11 -12.35 12.67
N ASP A 469 -23.19 -11.86 12.06
CA ASP A 469 -23.33 -11.74 10.62
C ASP A 469 -23.58 -10.27 10.26
N TRP A 470 -23.36 -9.94 8.99
CA TRP A 470 -23.43 -8.57 8.51
C TRP A 470 -24.04 -8.48 7.12
N ARG A 471 -24.58 -7.30 6.81
CA ARG A 471 -25.22 -7.01 5.52
C ARG A 471 -25.19 -5.53 5.19
N HIS A 472 -25.53 -5.23 3.94
CA HIS A 472 -25.76 -3.88 3.45
C HIS A 472 -27.27 -3.66 3.28
N ASP A 473 -27.92 -3.09 4.30
CA ASP A 473 -29.39 -2.95 4.31
C ASP A 473 -29.94 -1.99 3.24
N ASP A 474 -29.15 -0.98 2.88
CA ASP A 474 -29.57 0.13 2.03
C ASP A 474 -28.84 0.16 0.67
N GLU A 475 -28.25 -0.97 0.24
CA GLU A 475 -27.42 -1.07 -0.97
C GLU A 475 -26.34 0.04 -1.04
N ASN A 476 -25.70 0.31 0.10
CA ASN A 476 -24.74 1.39 0.30
C ASN A 476 -23.58 0.93 1.20
N SER A 477 -22.54 1.76 1.35
CA SER A 477 -21.29 1.46 2.07
C SER A 477 -21.45 1.22 3.57
N THR A 478 -22.65 1.39 4.13
CA THR A 478 -22.95 1.13 5.54
C THR A 478 -23.02 -0.37 5.80
N VAL A 479 -22.31 -0.82 6.82
CA VAL A 479 -22.38 -2.21 7.29
C VAL A 479 -23.30 -2.28 8.51
N THR A 480 -24.34 -3.09 8.44
CA THR A 480 -25.17 -3.45 9.61
C THR A 480 -24.77 -4.83 10.10
N MET A 481 -24.47 -4.95 11.40
CA MET A 481 -24.06 -6.20 12.04
C MET A 481 -25.09 -6.63 13.07
N PHE A 482 -25.38 -7.93 13.13
CA PHE A 482 -26.38 -8.51 14.03
C PHE A 482 -25.94 -9.88 14.55
N ALA A 483 -26.47 -10.27 15.71
CA ALA A 483 -26.13 -11.55 16.32
C ALA A 483 -26.80 -12.73 15.57
N GLU A 484 -26.04 -13.79 15.27
CA GLU A 484 -26.61 -15.02 14.69
C GLU A 484 -27.28 -15.90 15.73
N ARG A 485 -26.78 -15.84 16.96
CA ARG A 485 -27.26 -16.60 18.12
C ARG A 485 -27.27 -15.71 19.37
N ASN A 486 -27.74 -16.26 20.49
CA ASN A 486 -27.57 -15.58 21.77
C ASN A 486 -26.07 -15.50 22.12
N ILE A 487 -25.64 -14.33 22.58
CA ILE A 487 -24.25 -14.03 22.97
C ILE A 487 -24.27 -13.62 24.44
N LYS A 488 -23.36 -14.20 25.24
CA LYS A 488 -23.28 -13.88 26.67
C LYS A 488 -22.44 -12.65 26.93
N LYS A 489 -22.74 -11.93 28.01
CA LYS A 489 -21.87 -10.86 28.50
C LYS A 489 -20.42 -11.37 28.65
N GLY A 490 -19.47 -10.63 28.08
CA GLY A 490 -18.04 -10.93 28.10
C GLY A 490 -17.57 -11.86 26.97
N GLU A 491 -18.47 -12.38 26.15
CA GLU A 491 -18.11 -13.20 24.98
C GLU A 491 -17.57 -12.31 23.84
N GLU A 492 -16.49 -12.73 23.19
CA GLU A 492 -15.94 -12.07 22.00
C GLU A 492 -16.82 -12.33 20.78
N MET A 493 -16.91 -11.34 19.91
CA MET A 493 -17.74 -11.31 18.72
C MET A 493 -16.89 -11.55 17.47
N PHE A 494 -17.34 -12.46 16.63
CA PHE A 494 -16.61 -12.91 15.45
C PHE A 494 -17.48 -12.87 14.21
N ILE A 495 -16.87 -12.46 13.10
CA ILE A 495 -17.42 -12.56 11.75
C ILE A 495 -16.67 -13.64 10.96
N SER A 496 -17.16 -13.98 9.76
CA SER A 496 -16.35 -14.76 8.81
C SER A 496 -15.69 -13.86 7.76
N TYR A 497 -14.35 -13.90 7.63
CA TYR A 497 -13.61 -13.17 6.58
C TYR A 497 -13.72 -13.84 5.21
N ILE A 498 -14.02 -15.13 5.19
CA ILE A 498 -14.01 -15.97 3.98
C ILE A 498 -15.41 -16.49 3.60
N GLY A 499 -16.45 -15.96 4.26
CA GLY A 499 -17.81 -16.50 4.20
C GLY A 499 -17.92 -17.90 4.82
N ARG A 500 -19.01 -18.61 4.55
CA ARG A 500 -19.21 -20.00 4.99
C ARG A 500 -18.54 -20.96 3.97
N GLY A 501 -17.21 -21.05 4.02
CA GLY A 501 -16.42 -21.93 3.14
C GLY A 501 -16.66 -23.43 3.41
N LYS A 502 -16.27 -24.30 2.47
CA LYS A 502 -16.43 -25.76 2.58
C LYS A 502 -15.08 -26.43 2.91
N GLY A 503 -15.02 -27.14 4.03
CA GLY A 503 -13.88 -27.99 4.44
C GLY A 503 -12.69 -27.27 5.10
N LEU A 504 -12.12 -27.90 6.14
CA LEU A 504 -11.01 -27.39 6.95
C LEU A 504 -9.82 -26.84 6.13
N LYS A 505 -9.27 -27.64 5.21
CA LYS A 505 -8.07 -27.29 4.44
C LYS A 505 -8.27 -26.04 3.58
N GLU A 506 -9.43 -25.90 2.94
CA GLU A 506 -9.73 -24.74 2.11
C GLU A 506 -9.84 -23.48 2.97
N ARG A 507 -10.49 -23.57 4.14
CA ARG A 507 -10.62 -22.44 5.07
C ARG A 507 -9.25 -22.01 5.60
N GLN A 508 -8.41 -22.95 6.03
CA GLN A 508 -7.04 -22.67 6.50
C GLN A 508 -6.19 -21.99 5.41
N ARG A 509 -6.22 -22.51 4.17
CA ARG A 509 -5.52 -21.91 3.03
C ARG A 509 -5.99 -20.48 2.77
N LYS A 510 -7.30 -20.23 2.76
CA LYS A 510 -7.86 -18.89 2.53
C LYS A 510 -7.54 -17.92 3.66
N LEU A 511 -7.45 -18.35 4.91
CA LEU A 511 -7.19 -17.50 6.07
C LEU A 511 -5.70 -17.22 6.30
N MET A 512 -4.82 -17.96 5.64
CA MET A 512 -3.37 -17.81 5.76
C MET A 512 -2.87 -16.37 5.56
N PRO A 513 -3.39 -15.56 4.60
CA PRO A 513 -2.96 -14.17 4.46
C PRO A 513 -3.25 -13.27 5.67
N TRP A 514 -4.28 -13.57 6.46
CA TRP A 514 -4.64 -12.80 7.66
C TRP A 514 -3.89 -13.29 8.90
N PHE A 515 -3.82 -14.61 9.12
CA PHE A 515 -3.29 -15.18 10.36
C PHE A 515 -1.84 -15.67 10.26
N GLY A 516 -1.42 -16.10 9.07
CA GLY A 516 -0.11 -16.70 8.82
C GLY A 516 0.13 -18.02 9.56
N MET A 517 -0.96 -18.60 10.05
CA MET A 517 -1.00 -19.90 10.69
C MET A 517 -2.41 -20.47 10.51
N ASP A 518 -2.55 -21.75 10.83
CA ASP A 518 -3.85 -22.41 10.80
C ASP A 518 -4.81 -21.79 11.81
N CYS A 519 -6.02 -21.47 11.35
CA CYS A 519 -7.10 -21.03 12.23
C CYS A 519 -7.34 -22.07 13.35
N ALA A 520 -7.44 -21.58 14.58
CA ALA A 520 -7.66 -22.36 15.81
C ALA A 520 -9.00 -22.02 16.47
N CYS A 521 -10.02 -21.67 15.67
CA CYS A 521 -11.38 -21.53 16.17
C CYS A 521 -11.98 -22.91 16.51
N HIS A 522 -13.01 -22.92 17.35
CA HIS A 522 -13.68 -24.14 17.81
C HIS A 522 -13.99 -25.14 16.68
N GLN A 523 -14.63 -24.68 15.61
CA GLN A 523 -14.95 -25.54 14.46
C GLN A 523 -13.70 -26.15 13.81
N CYS A 524 -12.64 -25.37 13.63
CA CYS A 524 -11.41 -25.89 13.02
C CYS A 524 -10.72 -26.91 13.91
N ASP A 525 -10.74 -26.71 15.23
CA ASP A 525 -10.12 -27.64 16.18
C ASP A 525 -10.92 -28.93 16.32
N GLU A 526 -12.26 -28.87 16.33
CA GLU A 526 -13.11 -30.07 16.26
C GLU A 526 -12.87 -30.87 14.97
N GLU A 527 -12.90 -30.22 13.81
CA GLU A 527 -12.65 -30.88 12.52
C GLU A 527 -11.23 -31.49 12.45
N LYS A 528 -10.20 -30.86 13.04
CA LYS A 528 -8.85 -31.44 13.16
C LYS A 528 -8.86 -32.73 13.98
N LEU A 529 -9.54 -32.72 15.14
CA LEU A 529 -9.63 -33.88 16.02
C LEU A 529 -10.36 -35.04 15.33
N GLU A 530 -11.42 -34.77 14.58
CA GLU A 530 -12.14 -35.78 13.79
C GLU A 530 -11.24 -36.43 12.72
N VAL A 531 -10.46 -35.61 12.00
CA VAL A 531 -9.49 -36.11 11.00
C VAL A 531 -8.40 -36.96 11.64
N MET A 532 -7.86 -36.54 12.79
CA MET A 532 -6.87 -37.32 13.54
C MET A 532 -7.44 -38.65 14.04
N ALA A 533 -8.65 -38.64 14.58
CA ALA A 533 -9.33 -39.86 15.04
C ALA A 533 -9.56 -40.84 13.88
N ALA A 534 -10.00 -40.36 12.72
CA ALA A 534 -10.22 -41.20 11.54
C ALA A 534 -8.92 -41.80 10.96
N GLY A 535 -7.78 -41.12 11.11
CA GLY A 535 -6.47 -41.61 10.67
C GLY A 535 -5.86 -42.69 11.58
N ILE A 536 -6.32 -42.81 12.83
CA ILE A 536 -5.86 -43.82 13.79
C ILE A 536 -6.63 -45.14 13.62
N THR A 537 -7.81 -45.12 13.00
CA THR A 537 -8.69 -46.29 12.81
C THR A 537 -8.42 -47.12 11.53
N ILE A 538 -7.31 -46.86 10.80
CA ILE A 538 -6.93 -47.57 9.56
C ILE A 538 -5.82 -48.59 9.82
#